data_AF-A0A430C0X9-F1
#
_entry.id   AF-A0A430C0X9-F1
#
_cell.length_a   1.000
_cell.length_b   1.000
_cell.length_c   1.000
_cell.angle_alpha   90.00
_cell.angle_beta   90.00
_cell.angle_gamma   90.00
#
_symmetry.space_group_name_H-M   'P 1'
#
loop_
_entity.id
_entity.type
_entity.pdbx_description
1 polymer ?
#
loop_
_entity_poly.entity_id
_entity_poly.type
_entity_poly.pdbx_seq_one_letter_code
_entity_poly.pdbx_strand_id
1 'polypeptide(L)'
;MNAWVRLPDFECAICQRMVDMRWHVRASAKSSMEPICAACEAEYSKGIAKPKHGAFRDRREVMRGFALAEALRCAAMQKEWNSHGIA
;
A
#
# COMPACT_ATOMS: atom_id res chain seq x y z
N MET A 1 -22.95 20.85 -7.18
CA MET A 1 -21.90 21.75 -6.65
C MET A 1 -20.81 20.87 -6.06
N ASN A 2 -19.64 20.78 -6.71
CA ASN A 2 -18.55 19.94 -6.22
C ASN A 2 -17.88 20.67 -5.05
N ALA A 3 -18.05 20.16 -3.84
CA ALA A 3 -17.37 20.67 -2.66
C ALA A 3 -15.86 20.54 -2.86
N TRP A 4 -15.16 21.66 -2.90
CA TRP A 4 -13.70 21.69 -2.91
C TRP A 4 -13.22 21.26 -1.51
N VAL A 5 -12.97 19.96 -1.32
CA VAL A 5 -12.42 19.45 -0.06
C VAL A 5 -10.93 19.79 -0.03
N ARG A 6 -10.56 20.77 0.80
CA ARG A 6 -9.16 21.04 1.11
C ARG A 6 -8.61 19.85 1.89
N LEU A 7 -7.64 19.15 1.31
CA LEU A 7 -6.91 18.10 2.01
C LEU A 7 -5.98 18.74 3.05
N PRO A 8 -5.80 18.11 4.23
CA PRO A 8 -4.88 18.62 5.24
C PRO A 8 -3.43 18.52 4.76
N ASP A 9 -2.61 19.48 5.19
CA ASP A 9 -1.16 19.38 5.02
C ASP A 9 -0.64 18.22 5.87
N PHE A 10 0.34 17.48 5.38
CA PHE A 10 0.89 16.32 6.10
C PHE A 10 2.41 16.28 6.02
N GLU A 11 3.04 15.67 7.02
CA GLU A 11 4.47 15.41 7.02
C GLU A 11 4.75 14.08 6.30
N CYS A 12 5.63 14.11 5.29
CA CYS A 12 6.00 12.91 4.57
C CYS A 12 6.79 11.95 5.47
N ALA A 13 6.31 10.72 5.65
CA ALA A 13 6.95 9.72 6.50
C ALA A 13 8.36 9.28 6.04
N ILE A 14 8.78 9.61 4.81
CA ILE A 14 10.08 9.22 4.23
C ILE A 14 11.11 10.34 4.34
N CYS A 15 10.78 11.52 3.80
CA CYS A 15 11.71 12.65 3.76
C CYS A 15 11.41 13.72 4.81
N GLN A 16 10.40 13.52 5.67
CA GLN A 16 10.00 14.41 6.77
C GLN A 16 9.71 15.85 6.33
N ARG A 17 9.44 16.04 5.03
CA ARG A 17 9.03 17.33 4.48
C ARG A 17 7.54 17.54 4.71
N MET A 18 7.17 18.73 5.15
CA MET A 18 5.79 19.19 5.16
C MET A 18 5.29 19.37 3.72
N VAL A 19 4.23 18.64 3.37
CA VAL A 19 3.57 18.69 2.08
C VAL A 19 2.36 19.62 2.19
N ASP A 20 2.44 20.76 1.49
CA ASP A 20 1.31 21.69 1.37
C ASP A 20 0.29 21.15 0.37
N MET A 21 -0.90 20.82 0.88
CA MET A 21 -2.00 20.26 0.09
C MET A 21 -2.97 21.34 -0.44
N ARG A 22 -2.67 22.63 -0.22
CA ARG A 22 -3.52 23.78 -0.60
C ARG A 22 -3.93 23.81 -2.07
N TRP A 23 -3.06 23.35 -2.98
CA TRP A 23 -3.32 23.32 -4.43
C TRP A 23 -3.69 21.93 -4.96
N HIS A 24 -3.89 20.95 -4.07
CA HIS A 24 -4.28 19.58 -4.44
C HIS A 24 -5.81 19.47 -4.42
N VAL A 25 -6.41 20.01 -5.47
CA VAL A 25 -7.85 20.33 -5.52
C VAL A 25 -8.73 19.12 -5.90
N ARG A 26 -8.13 18.04 -6.39
CA ARG A 26 -8.75 16.72 -6.54
C ARG A 26 -7.69 15.68 -6.20
N ALA A 27 -8.12 14.57 -5.61
CA ALA A 27 -7.41 13.30 -5.69
C ALA A 27 -7.31 12.88 -7.17
N SER A 28 -6.53 13.61 -7.97
CA SER A 28 -6.01 13.07 -9.21
C SER A 28 -5.31 11.78 -8.80
N ALA A 29 -5.41 10.72 -9.58
CA ALA A 29 -4.68 9.47 -9.31
C ALA A 29 -3.13 9.67 -9.23
N LYS A 30 -2.65 10.91 -9.44
CA LYS A 30 -1.26 11.38 -9.30
C LYS A 30 -1.01 12.32 -8.10
N SER A 31 -2.02 12.69 -7.31
CA SER A 31 -1.82 13.53 -6.12
C SER A 31 -1.13 12.72 -5.03
N SER A 32 -0.17 13.33 -4.34
CA SER A 32 0.49 12.77 -3.16
C SER A 32 -0.53 12.14 -2.22
N MET A 33 -0.45 10.82 -2.05
CA MET A 33 -1.28 10.08 -1.10
C MET A 33 -0.59 10.13 0.26
N GLU A 34 -1.26 10.73 1.25
CA GLU A 34 -0.85 10.61 2.64
C GLU A 34 -0.61 9.12 2.99
N PRO A 35 0.48 8.74 3.68
CA PRO A 35 1.47 9.60 4.37
C PRO A 35 2.76 9.86 3.58
N ILE A 36 2.80 9.69 2.25
CA ILE A 36 4.03 9.78 1.45
C ILE A 36 3.89 10.88 0.38
N CYS A 37 4.90 11.75 0.27
CA CYS A 37 4.90 12.77 -0.78
C CYS A 37 5.12 12.16 -2.17
N ALA A 38 4.57 12.81 -3.20
CA ALA A 38 4.65 12.34 -4.59
C ALA A 38 6.09 12.20 -5.11
N ALA A 39 7.04 12.99 -4.60
CA ALA A 39 8.45 12.88 -4.97
C ALA A 39 9.06 11.56 -4.49
N CYS A 40 8.84 11.18 -3.23
CA CYS A 40 9.31 9.91 -2.70
C CYS A 40 8.61 8.72 -3.36
N GLU A 41 7.32 8.86 -3.70
CA GLU A 41 6.57 7.85 -4.44
C GLU A 41 7.08 7.69 -5.89
N ALA A 42 7.45 8.80 -6.55
CA ALA A 42 8.03 8.79 -7.89
C ALA A 42 9.46 8.23 -7.93
N GLU A 43 10.31 8.59 -6.97
CA GLU A 43 11.66 8.02 -6.83
C GLU A 43 11.60 6.52 -6.54
N TYR A 44 10.63 6.09 -5.73
CA TYR A 44 10.34 4.69 -5.48
C TYR A 44 9.91 3.95 -6.76
N SER A 45 8.95 4.52 -7.51
CA SER A 45 8.46 3.96 -8.77
C SER A 45 9.55 3.83 -9.83
N LYS A 46 10.55 4.72 -9.80
CA LYS A 46 11.72 4.69 -10.68
C LYS A 46 12.88 3.83 -10.16
N GLY A 47 12.78 3.32 -8.92
CA GLY A 47 13.84 2.51 -8.30
C GLY A 47 15.12 3.27 -7.95
N ILE A 48 15.07 4.60 -7.89
CA ILE A 48 16.26 5.47 -7.80
C ILE A 48 16.71 5.67 -6.33
N ALA A 49 15.79 5.66 -5.38
CA ALA A 49 16.09 5.82 -3.96
C ALA A 49 15.59 4.60 -3.17
N LYS A 50 16.49 3.63 -2.90
CA LYS A 50 16.22 2.54 -1.95
C LYS A 50 16.39 3.07 -0.52
N PRO A 51 15.35 3.07 0.34
CA PRO A 51 15.53 3.43 1.74
C PRO A 51 16.47 2.41 2.40
N LYS A 52 17.55 2.89 3.02
CA LYS A 52 18.61 2.05 3.61
C LYS A 52 18.13 1.27 4.85
N HIS A 53 17.07 1.72 5.53
CA HIS A 53 16.40 1.00 6.61
C HIS A 53 14.88 1.25 6.56
N GLY A 54 14.04 0.27 6.93
CA GLY A 54 12.59 0.48 7.17
C GLY A 54 11.60 -0.30 6.29
N ALA A 55 11.49 -1.61 6.53
CA ALA A 55 10.24 -2.33 6.84
C ALA A 55 9.04 -2.44 5.88
N PHE A 56 8.85 -1.64 4.82
CA PHE A 56 7.56 -1.66 4.09
C PHE A 56 7.47 -2.67 2.93
N ARG A 57 8.53 -2.87 2.14
CA ARG A 57 8.56 -3.94 1.13
C ARG A 57 8.53 -5.31 1.81
N ASP A 58 9.30 -5.46 2.88
CA ASP A 58 9.34 -6.69 3.67
C ASP A 58 7.97 -6.96 4.29
N ARG A 59 7.28 -5.96 4.84
CA ARG A 59 5.89 -6.12 5.30
C ARG A 59 4.94 -6.53 4.17
N ARG A 60 5.05 -5.94 2.98
CA ARG A 60 4.18 -6.29 1.85
C ARG A 60 4.45 -7.70 1.32
N GLU A 61 5.71 -8.11 1.24
CA GLU A 61 6.09 -9.48 0.86
C GLU A 61 5.68 -10.50 1.93
N VAL A 62 5.83 -10.17 3.22
CA VAL A 62 5.34 -11.00 4.34
C VAL A 62 3.82 -11.17 4.25
N MET A 63 3.05 -10.10 4.02
CA MET A 63 1.60 -10.18 3.87
C MET A 63 1.16 -10.98 2.63
N ARG A 64 1.92 -10.90 1.53
CA ARG A 64 1.72 -11.77 0.35
C ARG A 64 1.97 -13.24 0.68
N GLY A 65 3.02 -13.53 1.47
CA GLY A 65 3.32 -14.88 1.96
C GLY A 65 2.20 -15.44 2.84
N PHE A 66 1.66 -14.65 3.78
CA PHE A 66 0.51 -15.04 4.59
C PHE A 66 -0.73 -15.35 3.75
N ALA A 67 -1.06 -14.50 2.78
CA ALA A 67 -2.20 -14.71 1.90
C ALA A 67 -2.06 -16.01 1.08
N LEU A 68 -0.85 -16.30 0.59
CA LEU A 68 -0.57 -17.54 -0.13
C LEU A 68 -0.69 -18.78 0.77
N ALA A 69 -0.16 -18.73 1.98
CA ALA A 69 -0.23 -19.84 2.93
C ALA A 69 -1.69 -20.16 3.30
N GLU A 70 -2.50 -19.14 3.53
CA GLU A 70 -3.93 -19.32 3.84
C GLU A 70 -4.70 -19.91 2.65
N ALA A 71 -4.42 -19.46 1.42
CA ALA A 71 -5.01 -20.04 0.22
C ALA A 71 -4.67 -21.54 0.07
N LEU A 72 -3.43 -21.93 0.33
CA LEU A 72 -2.99 -23.33 0.30
C LEU A 72 -3.69 -24.16 1.38
N ARG A 73 -3.83 -23.61 2.59
CA ARG A 73 -4.53 -24.26 3.70
C ARG A 73 -6.00 -24.53 3.36
N CYS A 74 -6.71 -23.52 2.86
CA CYS A 74 -8.09 -23.66 2.43
C CYS A 74 -8.24 -24.70 1.30
N ALA A 75 -7.32 -24.71 0.32
CA ALA A 75 -7.34 -25.68 -0.76
C ALA A 75 -7.09 -27.12 -0.27
N ALA A 76 -6.20 -27.30 0.70
CA ALA A 76 -5.95 -28.61 1.32
C ALA A 76 -7.18 -29.11 2.09
N MET A 77 -7.79 -28.24 2.92
CA MET A 77 -9.02 -28.59 3.64
C MET A 77 -10.17 -28.94 2.70
N GLN A 78 -10.32 -28.23 1.59
CA GLN A 78 -11.32 -28.57 0.58
C GLN A 78 -11.07 -29.96 -0.02
N LYS A 79 -9.80 -30.32 -0.28
CA LYS A 79 -9.45 -31.65 -0.79
C LYS A 79 -9.70 -32.74 0.24
N GLU A 80 -9.35 -32.52 1.50
CA GLU A 80 -9.64 -33.45 2.60
C GLU A 80 -11.14 -33.63 2.80
N TRP A 81 -11.91 -32.54 2.76
CA TRP A 81 -13.37 -32.61 2.80
C TRP A 81 -13.93 -33.41 1.62
N ASN A 82 -13.36 -33.25 0.42
CA ASN A 82 -13.82 -34.01 -0.74
C ASN A 82 -13.36 -35.49 -0.69
N SER A 83 -12.26 -35.81 0.00
CA SER A 83 -11.78 -37.19 0.14
C SER A 83 -12.42 -37.94 1.31
N HIS A 84 -12.84 -37.22 2.35
CA HIS A 84 -13.52 -37.76 3.53
C HIS A 84 -15.03 -37.48 3.54
N GLY A 85 -15.52 -36.69 2.59
CA GLY A 85 -16.91 -36.33 2.39
C GLY A 85 -17.69 -37.47 1.75
N ILE A 86 -18.54 -38.06 2.58
CA ILE A 86 -19.61 -39.01 2.29
C ILE A 86 -20.37 -38.57 1.03
N ALA A 87 -20.55 -39.51 0.10
CA ALA A 87 -21.41 -39.41 -1.10
C ALA A 87 -22.89 -39.18 -0.74
#